data_AF-A0A6J3KLH7-F1
#
_entry.id   AF-A0A6J3KLH7-F1
#
_cell.length_a   1.000
_cell.length_b   1.000
_cell.length_c   1.000
_cell.angle_alpha   90.00
_cell.angle_beta   90.00
_cell.angle_gamma   90.00
#
_symmetry.space_group_name_H-M   'P 1'
#
loop_
_entity.id
_entity.type
_entity.pdbx_description
1 polymer ?
#
loop_
_entity_poly.entity_id
_entity_poly.type
_entity_poly.pdbx_seq_one_letter_code
_entity_poly.pdbx_strand_id
1 'polypeptide(L)'
;MVKVRKKSYVCDKPMVVVDHNRGKRAVDLSDQTIPYSTPHRRTLKWYTKLALELLLNTSISNAMILYKQATKTKIKVSAFRMALAMHLAQCHSSEPSNILIRQRLRHEMLKKEGQAYLARKFCRECYKKMLNSEDQKLLRIGPKR
;
A
#
# COMPACT_ATOMS: atom_id res chain seq x y z
N MET A 1 40.10 16.07 -22.40
CA MET A 1 38.76 16.37 -22.97
C MET A 1 38.23 15.10 -23.64
N VAL A 2 36.92 14.85 -23.62
CA VAL A 2 36.27 13.68 -24.25
C VAL A 2 35.10 14.16 -25.11
N LYS A 3 35.01 13.63 -26.33
CA LYS A 3 33.88 13.88 -27.23
C LYS A 3 32.63 13.17 -26.72
N VAL A 4 31.62 13.94 -26.34
CA VAL A 4 30.30 13.46 -25.93
C VAL A 4 29.28 13.74 -27.04
N ARG A 5 28.66 12.68 -27.55
CA ARG A 5 27.59 12.77 -28.56
C ARG A 5 26.25 13.05 -27.88
N LYS A 6 25.63 14.18 -28.21
CA LYS A 6 24.24 14.50 -27.88
C LYS A 6 23.33 14.24 -29.09
N LYS A 7 22.02 14.37 -28.88
CA LYS A 7 20.99 14.07 -29.88
C LYS A 7 21.15 14.88 -31.18
N SER A 8 21.62 16.13 -31.07
CA SER A 8 21.75 17.07 -32.19
C SER A 8 23.20 17.47 -32.52
N TYR A 9 24.18 17.28 -31.63
CA TYR A 9 25.56 17.69 -31.85
C TYR A 9 26.58 16.88 -31.02
N VAL A 10 27.86 17.03 -31.35
CA VAL A 10 28.99 16.51 -30.57
C VAL A 10 29.65 17.68 -29.83
N CYS A 11 29.98 17.48 -28.55
CA CYS A 11 30.68 18.49 -27.74
C CYS A 11 31.82 17.87 -26.96
N ASP A 12 32.89 18.62 -26.75
CA ASP A 12 33.99 18.22 -25.89
C ASP A 12 33.70 18.58 -24.44
N LYS A 13 33.89 17.61 -23.55
CA LYS A 13 33.71 17.78 -22.10
C LYS A 13 34.95 17.34 -21.34
N PRO A 14 35.25 17.95 -20.18
CA PRO A 14 36.24 17.41 -19.27
C PRO A 14 35.85 16.01 -18.80
N MET A 15 36.84 15.10 -18.65
CA MET A 15 36.62 13.73 -18.16
C MET A 15 35.84 13.73 -16.83
N VAL A 16 36.23 14.59 -15.90
CA VAL A 16 35.61 14.74 -14.58
C VAL A 16 34.10 15.00 -14.68
N VAL A 17 33.67 15.82 -15.65
CA VAL A 17 32.24 16.12 -15.86
C VAL A 17 31.50 14.90 -16.42
N VAL A 18 32.14 14.10 -17.26
CA VAL A 18 31.56 12.87 -17.80
C VAL A 18 31.38 11.82 -16.70
N ASP A 19 32.41 11.61 -15.89
CA ASP A 19 32.39 10.61 -14.81
C ASP A 19 31.38 10.97 -13.73
N HIS A 20 31.32 12.24 -13.33
CA HIS A 20 30.32 12.74 -12.38
C HIS A 20 28.90 12.50 -12.87
N ASN A 21 28.60 12.84 -14.13
CA ASN A 21 27.28 12.63 -14.71
C ASN A 21 26.95 11.13 -14.83
N ARG A 22 27.95 10.29 -15.13
CA ARG A 22 27.78 8.84 -15.16
C ARG A 22 27.42 8.28 -13.78
N GLY A 23 28.05 8.78 -12.72
CA GLY A 23 27.76 8.40 -11.35
C GLY A 23 26.35 8.81 -10.90
N LYS A 24 25.93 10.05 -11.18
CA LYS A 24 24.60 10.56 -10.78
C LYS A 24 23.44 9.89 -11.51
N ARG A 25 23.65 9.46 -12.75
CA ARG A 25 22.63 8.86 -13.62
C ARG A 25 21.88 7.69 -12.99
N ALA A 26 22.52 6.92 -12.11
CA ALA A 26 21.88 5.76 -11.49
C ALA A 26 20.66 6.16 -10.63
N VAL A 27 20.79 7.23 -9.85
CA VAL A 27 19.72 7.74 -8.98
C VAL A 27 18.60 8.33 -9.84
N ASP A 28 18.94 9.16 -10.83
CA ASP A 28 17.96 9.76 -11.75
C ASP A 28 17.11 8.70 -12.48
N LEU A 29 17.73 7.60 -12.91
CA LEU A 29 17.02 6.50 -13.57
C LEU A 29 16.10 5.75 -12.61
N SER A 30 16.53 5.53 -11.37
CA SER A 30 15.66 4.95 -10.35
C SER A 30 14.44 5.82 -10.12
N ASP A 31 14.64 7.11 -9.91
CA ASP A 31 13.57 8.08 -9.65
C ASP A 31 12.59 8.20 -10.82
N GLN A 32 13.07 8.12 -12.07
CA GLN A 32 12.20 8.11 -13.24
C GLN A 32 11.29 6.87 -13.35
N THR A 33 11.63 5.76 -12.69
CA THR A 33 10.84 4.50 -12.77
C THR A 33 9.74 4.38 -11.70
N ILE A 34 9.75 5.26 -10.69
CA ILE A 34 8.82 5.32 -9.55
C ILE A 34 7.41 5.85 -9.92
N PRO A 35 7.24 6.91 -10.75
CA PRO A 35 5.94 7.55 -10.99
C PRO A 35 4.92 6.67 -11.72
N TYR A 36 5.37 5.62 -12.42
CA TYR A 36 4.50 4.77 -13.24
C TYR A 36 3.62 3.79 -12.44
N SER A 37 3.66 3.84 -11.11
CA SER A 37 3.06 2.83 -10.23
C SER A 37 2.33 3.39 -9.01
N THR A 38 2.21 4.71 -8.85
CA THR A 38 1.53 5.28 -7.69
C THR A 38 0.02 5.22 -7.88
N PRO A 39 -0.74 4.43 -7.09
CA PRO A 39 -2.18 4.58 -7.06
C PRO A 39 -2.46 5.95 -6.42
N HIS A 40 -2.81 6.95 -7.22
CA HIS A 40 -3.21 8.27 -6.74
C HIS A 40 -4.54 8.15 -5.98
N ARG A 41 -4.47 7.68 -4.74
CA ARG A 41 -5.62 7.50 -3.84
C ARG A 41 -5.70 8.75 -2.98
N ARG A 42 -6.77 9.52 -3.16
CA ARG A 42 -7.03 10.84 -2.56
C ARG A 42 -7.15 10.85 -1.02
N THR A 43 -6.72 9.80 -0.31
CA THR A 43 -7.14 9.52 1.07
C THR A 43 -6.11 8.81 1.95
N LEU A 44 -4.85 8.62 1.50
CA LEU A 44 -3.82 8.03 2.34
C LEU A 44 -3.15 9.10 3.22
N LYS A 45 -3.02 8.80 4.53
CA LYS A 45 -2.19 9.59 5.44
C LYS A 45 -0.75 9.65 4.89
N TRP A 46 -0.04 10.77 5.08
CA TRP A 46 1.25 11.00 4.43
C TRP A 46 2.28 9.86 4.60
N TYR A 47 2.27 9.20 5.76
CA TYR A 47 3.19 8.10 6.05
C TYR A 47 2.85 6.81 5.28
N THR A 48 1.57 6.53 5.00
CA THR A 48 1.21 5.36 4.18
C THR A 48 1.51 5.61 2.71
N LYS A 49 1.41 6.86 2.26
CA LYS A 49 1.91 7.26 0.94
C LYS A 49 3.41 6.99 0.83
N LEU A 50 4.22 7.42 1.81
CA LEU A 50 5.66 7.14 1.83
C LEU A 50 5.97 5.65 1.83
N ALA A 51 5.27 4.84 2.63
CA ALA A 51 5.50 3.40 2.67
C ALA A 51 5.23 2.73 1.30
N LEU A 52 4.17 3.14 0.60
CA LEU A 52 3.85 2.63 -0.73
C LEU A 52 4.80 3.18 -1.81
N GLU A 53 5.16 4.46 -1.74
CA GLU A 53 6.00 5.09 -2.76
C GLU A 53 7.46 4.69 -2.64
N LEU A 54 7.98 4.53 -1.43
CA LEU A 54 9.36 4.17 -1.19
C LEU A 54 9.52 2.65 -1.13
N LEU A 55 8.95 2.00 -0.11
CA LEU A 55 9.27 0.61 0.20
C LEU A 55 8.76 -0.35 -0.88
N LEU A 56 7.51 -0.18 -1.33
CA LEU A 56 6.93 -1.06 -2.34
C LEU A 56 7.57 -0.86 -3.72
N ASN A 57 7.83 0.39 -4.15
CA ASN A 57 8.49 0.61 -5.44
C ASN A 57 9.93 0.08 -5.43
N THR A 58 10.69 0.30 -4.36
CA THR A 58 12.05 -0.24 -4.22
C THR A 58 12.04 -1.76 -4.23
N SER A 59 11.12 -2.40 -3.49
CA SER A 59 11.04 -3.88 -3.45
C SER A 59 10.69 -4.47 -4.82
N ILE A 60 9.71 -3.89 -5.53
CA ILE A 60 9.33 -4.33 -6.89
C ILE A 60 10.49 -4.14 -7.87
N SER A 61 11.20 -3.01 -7.82
CA SER A 61 12.35 -2.75 -8.69
C SER A 61 13.48 -3.75 -8.44
N ASN A 62 13.80 -4.05 -7.17
CA ASN A 62 14.80 -5.04 -6.82
C ASN A 62 14.39 -6.45 -7.26
N ALA A 63 13.13 -6.83 -7.05
CA ALA A 63 12.60 -8.11 -7.50
C ALA A 63 12.68 -8.24 -9.04
N MET A 64 12.40 -7.15 -9.78
CA MET A 64 12.52 -7.14 -11.24
C MET A 64 13.98 -7.31 -11.70
N ILE A 65 14.94 -6.69 -11.00
CA ILE A 65 16.37 -6.84 -11.29
C ILE A 65 16.78 -8.30 -11.09
N LEU A 66 16.42 -8.90 -9.96
CA LEU A 66 16.69 -10.31 -9.67
C LEU A 66 16.04 -11.23 -10.71
N TYR A 67 14.78 -10.97 -11.09
CA TYR A 67 14.09 -11.73 -12.12
C TYR A 67 14.83 -11.70 -13.46
N LYS A 68 15.29 -10.52 -13.89
CA LYS A 68 16.08 -10.36 -15.12
C LYS A 68 17.41 -11.10 -15.03
N GLN A 69 18.08 -11.07 -13.88
CA GLN A 69 19.36 -11.77 -13.67
C GLN A 69 19.18 -13.28 -13.71
N ALA A 70 18.16 -13.80 -13.03
CA ALA A 70 17.89 -15.24 -12.94
C ALA A 70 17.41 -15.83 -14.27
N THR A 71 16.47 -15.16 -14.95
CA THR A 71 15.85 -15.68 -16.18
C THR A 71 16.57 -15.24 -17.46
N LYS A 72 17.48 -14.25 -17.37
CA LYS A 72 18.13 -13.58 -18.52
C LYS A 72 17.13 -12.98 -19.52
N THR A 73 15.88 -12.77 -19.12
CA THR A 73 14.83 -12.21 -19.98
C THR A 73 14.74 -10.69 -19.85
N LYS A 74 14.34 -10.03 -20.94
CA LYS A 74 14.03 -8.61 -20.94
C LYS A 74 12.52 -8.43 -20.79
N ILE A 75 12.08 -7.91 -19.66
CA ILE A 75 10.68 -7.56 -19.41
C ILE A 75 10.52 -6.05 -19.18
N LYS A 76 9.42 -5.48 -19.68
CA LYS A 76 9.01 -4.10 -19.40
C LYS A 76 8.50 -3.98 -17.97
N VAL A 77 8.72 -2.84 -17.32
CA VAL A 77 8.32 -2.60 -15.93
C VAL A 77 6.81 -2.80 -15.72
N SER A 78 5.99 -2.31 -16.65
CA SER A 78 4.52 -2.47 -16.61
C SER A 78 4.09 -3.93 -16.69
N ALA A 79 4.69 -4.70 -17.60
CA ALA A 79 4.39 -6.13 -17.76
C ALA A 79 4.77 -6.94 -16.51
N PHE A 80 5.94 -6.65 -15.92
CA PHE A 80 6.36 -7.30 -14.68
C PHE A 80 5.41 -6.99 -13.53
N ARG A 81 5.03 -5.72 -13.35
CA ARG A 81 4.08 -5.29 -12.32
C ARG A 81 2.70 -5.93 -12.50
N MET A 82 2.22 -6.02 -13.75
CA MET A 82 0.94 -6.68 -14.06
C MET A 82 0.99 -8.17 -13.73
N ALA A 83 2.04 -8.88 -14.15
CA ALA A 83 2.22 -10.29 -13.84
C ALA A 83 2.28 -10.52 -12.33
N LEU A 84 3.04 -9.70 -11.60
CA LEU A 84 3.12 -9.76 -10.14
C LEU A 84 1.75 -9.52 -9.49
N ALA A 85 1.03 -8.50 -9.92
CA ALA A 85 -0.30 -8.19 -9.39
C ALA A 85 -1.29 -9.33 -9.65
N MET A 86 -1.26 -9.94 -10.83
CA MET A 86 -2.08 -11.10 -11.15
C MET A 86 -1.73 -12.30 -10.28
N HIS A 87 -0.45 -12.63 -10.09
CA HIS A 87 -0.04 -13.74 -9.22
C HIS A 87 -0.45 -13.51 -7.76
N LEU A 88 -0.28 -12.29 -7.24
CA LEU A 88 -0.69 -11.94 -5.87
C LEU A 88 -2.22 -11.92 -5.70
N ALA A 89 -2.96 -11.56 -6.74
CA ALA A 89 -4.42 -11.59 -6.73
C ALA A 89 -4.98 -13.01 -6.93
N GLN A 90 -4.22 -13.91 -7.57
CA GLN A 90 -4.56 -15.30 -7.83
C GLN A 90 -4.26 -16.23 -6.65
N CYS A 91 -3.99 -15.70 -5.44
CA CYS A 91 -3.86 -16.51 -4.23
C CYS A 91 -5.12 -17.39 -4.01
N HIS A 92 -5.03 -18.63 -4.48
CA HIS A 92 -5.75 -19.85 -4.13
C HIS A 92 -7.24 -19.76 -3.80
N SER A 93 -8.08 -19.93 -4.83
CA SER A 93 -9.31 -20.72 -4.69
C SER A 93 -9.00 -22.20 -4.95
N SER A 94 -8.23 -22.84 -4.07
CA SER A 94 -8.10 -24.31 -4.06
C SER A 94 -7.60 -24.87 -2.72
N GLU A 95 -7.99 -24.21 -1.63
CA GLU A 95 -8.21 -24.74 -0.28
C GLU A 95 -8.84 -23.58 0.50
N PRO A 96 -9.89 -23.78 1.33
CA PRO A 96 -10.38 -22.76 2.23
C PRO A 96 -9.32 -22.51 3.31
N SER A 97 -8.25 -21.81 2.93
CA SER A 97 -7.40 -21.15 3.90
C SER A 97 -8.32 -20.23 4.70
N ASN A 98 -8.35 -20.44 6.01
CA ASN A 98 -9.00 -19.58 6.99
C ASN A 98 -8.32 -18.20 7.02
N ILE A 99 -8.19 -17.53 5.87
CA ILE A 99 -8.14 -16.09 5.83
C ILE A 99 -9.49 -15.72 6.41
N LEU A 100 -9.48 -15.35 7.69
CA LEU A 100 -10.53 -14.57 8.29
C LEU A 100 -10.57 -13.29 7.46
N ILE A 101 -11.28 -13.31 6.33
CA ILE A 101 -11.97 -12.15 5.82
C ILE A 101 -12.67 -11.70 7.08
N ARG A 102 -12.16 -10.65 7.75
CA ARG A 102 -12.92 -9.96 8.78
C ARG A 102 -14.13 -9.51 8.00
N GLN A 103 -15.18 -10.33 8.02
CA GLN A 103 -16.51 -9.90 7.69
C GLN A 103 -16.65 -8.70 8.60
N ARG A 104 -16.55 -7.50 8.02
CA ARG A 104 -16.83 -6.30 8.76
C ARG A 104 -18.29 -6.48 9.12
N LEU A 105 -18.53 -6.97 10.33
CA LEU A 105 -19.85 -7.09 10.90
C LEU A 105 -20.45 -5.71 10.68
N ARG A 106 -21.48 -5.64 9.85
CA ARG A 106 -22.15 -4.37 9.58
C ARG A 106 -22.82 -4.00 10.89
N HIS A 107 -22.14 -3.16 11.66
CA HIS A 107 -22.66 -2.68 12.92
C HIS A 107 -23.72 -1.61 12.62
N GLU A 108 -24.97 -2.02 12.72
CA GLU A 108 -26.10 -1.09 12.69
C GLU A 108 -26.15 -0.32 14.03
N MET A 109 -26.04 1.01 13.94
CA MET A 109 -26.06 1.91 15.09
C MET A 109 -27.48 2.45 15.30
N LEU A 110 -28.11 2.09 16.41
CA LEU A 110 -29.44 2.57 16.78
C LEU A 110 -29.33 3.64 17.88
N LYS A 111 -30.31 4.55 17.90
CA LYS A 111 -30.49 5.56 18.96
C LYS A 111 -31.72 5.18 19.77
N LYS A 112 -31.65 5.21 21.10
CA LYS A 112 -32.86 5.13 21.94
C LYS A 112 -33.55 6.49 21.95
N GLU A 113 -34.87 6.48 21.91
CA GLU A 113 -35.67 7.68 22.13
C GLU A 113 -35.61 8.06 23.62
N GLY A 114 -35.42 9.35 23.92
CA GLY A 114 -35.27 9.86 25.29
C GLY A 114 -34.34 11.07 25.41
N GLN A 115 -34.19 11.58 26.64
CA GLN A 115 -33.30 12.71 26.96
C GLN A 115 -31.85 12.41 26.53
N ALA A 116 -31.13 13.44 26.08
CA ALA A 116 -29.86 13.32 25.34
C ALA A 116 -28.79 12.41 25.98
N TYR A 117 -28.79 12.24 27.31
CA TYR A 117 -27.86 11.34 28.02
C TYR A 117 -28.21 9.84 27.86
N LEU A 118 -29.50 9.50 27.70
CA LEU A 118 -29.99 8.15 27.35
C LEU A 118 -29.91 7.86 25.85
N ALA A 119 -29.62 8.88 25.05
CA ALA A 119 -29.69 8.87 23.59
C ALA A 119 -28.35 8.53 22.91
N ARG A 120 -27.41 7.90 23.63
CA ARG A 120 -26.15 7.43 23.04
C ARG A 120 -26.44 6.36 21.98
N LYS A 121 -25.81 6.48 20.82
CA LYS A 121 -25.93 5.46 19.76
C LYS A 121 -25.21 4.20 20.22
N PHE A 122 -25.84 3.04 20.04
CA PHE A 122 -25.27 1.74 20.38
C PHE A 122 -25.40 0.80 19.19
N CYS A 123 -24.47 -0.16 19.06
CA CYS A 123 -24.58 -1.20 18.05
C CYS A 123 -25.57 -2.27 18.53
N ARG A 124 -26.61 -2.54 17.73
CA ARG A 124 -27.65 -3.55 18.05
C ARG A 124 -27.05 -4.92 18.31
N GLU A 125 -26.12 -5.36 17.47
CA GLU A 125 -25.53 -6.70 17.53
C GLU A 125 -24.53 -6.86 18.67
N CYS A 126 -23.71 -5.84 18.93
CA CYS A 126 -22.81 -5.85 20.10
C CYS A 126 -23.59 -5.83 21.42
N TYR A 127 -24.70 -5.07 21.47
CA TYR A 127 -25.56 -5.02 22.65
C TYR A 127 -26.25 -6.35 22.91
N LYS A 128 -26.76 -7.04 21.87
CA LYS A 128 -27.31 -8.41 22.01
C LYS A 128 -26.26 -9.41 22.49
N LYS A 129 -25.03 -9.37 21.95
CA LYS A 129 -23.94 -10.23 22.41
C LYS A 129 -23.59 -9.97 23.88
N MET A 130 -23.57 -8.70 24.30
CA MET A 130 -23.38 -8.34 25.71
C MET A 130 -24.52 -8.78 26.63
N LEU A 131 -25.76 -8.83 26.15
CA LEU A 131 -26.88 -9.38 26.93
C LEU A 131 -26.81 -10.90 27.10
N ASN A 132 -26.17 -11.59 26.16
CA ASN A 132 -26.07 -13.05 26.13
C ASN A 132 -24.81 -13.59 26.85
N SER A 133 -23.82 -12.74 27.17
CA SER A 133 -22.70 -13.10 28.03
C SER A 133 -23.15 -13.10 29.51
N GLU A 134 -22.70 -14.09 30.29
CA GLU A 134 -23.07 -14.29 31.72
C GLU A 134 -22.69 -13.13 32.66
N ASP A 135 -22.03 -12.08 32.15
CA ASP A 135 -21.70 -10.84 32.86
C ASP A 135 -22.93 -9.93 33.09
N GLN A 136 -24.04 -10.50 33.57
CA GLN A 136 -25.25 -9.78 33.94
C GLN A 136 -25.09 -8.88 35.20
N LYS A 137 -23.94 -8.90 35.88
CA LYS A 137 -23.79 -8.32 37.23
C LYS A 137 -23.08 -6.96 37.32
N LEU A 138 -22.49 -6.42 36.24
CA LEU A 138 -21.73 -5.15 36.33
C LEU A 138 -22.26 -3.97 35.52
N LEU A 139 -23.33 -4.13 34.73
CA LEU A 139 -23.79 -3.07 33.80
C LEU A 139 -25.12 -2.40 34.14
N ARG A 140 -25.72 -2.68 35.31
CA ARG A 140 -26.69 -1.75 35.92
C ARG A 140 -25.97 -0.63 36.68
N ILE A 141 -24.99 0.02 36.05
CA ILE A 141 -24.60 1.38 36.45
C ILE A 141 -25.51 2.33 35.67
N GLY A 142 -26.80 2.31 36.02
CA GLY A 142 -27.54 3.55 36.01
C GLY A 142 -26.96 4.40 37.15
N PRO A 143 -26.85 5.73 37.00
CA PRO A 143 -26.37 6.57 38.08
C PRO A 143 -27.22 6.30 39.33
N LYS A 144 -26.57 5.99 40.45
CA LYS A 144 -27.21 5.99 41.77
C LYS A 144 -27.79 7.40 41.97
N ARG A 145 -29.04 7.45 42.48
CA ARG A 145 -29.78 8.68 42.77
C ARG A 145 -28.94 9.71 43.51
#